data_AF-A0A7W1WRP4-F1
#
_entry.id   AF-A0A7W1WRP4-F1
#
_cell.length_a   1.000
_cell.length_b   1.000
_cell.length_c   1.000
_cell.angle_alpha   90.00
_cell.angle_beta   90.00
_cell.angle_gamma   90.00
#
_symmetry.space_group_name_H-M   'P 1'
#
loop_
_entity.id
_entity.type
_entity.pdbx_description
1 polymer ?
#
loop_
_entity_poly.entity_id
_entity_poly.type
_entity_poly.pdbx_seq_one_letter_code
_entity_poly.pdbx_strand_id
1 'polypeptide(L)'
;CIHLIHHIAEYPVFMLLADAAYDDHKLFSACSQAEIYLVTQVNKRNASSPATFRSEYRQQNWRFVTQGLGKKFLSKGVEWNSCFLLLKPFMGWNSPGYMVSTDTTGILCG
;
A
#
# COMPACT_ATOMS: atom_id res chain seq x y z
N CYS A 1 -6.40 11.12 9.41
CA CYS A 1 -6.00 10.31 8.25
C CYS A 1 -6.74 10.69 6.96
N ILE A 2 -8.08 10.77 6.92
CA ILE A 2 -8.81 11.09 5.68
C ILE A 2 -8.39 12.44 5.06
N HIS A 3 -8.27 13.51 5.87
CA HIS A 3 -7.76 14.80 5.40
C HIS A 3 -6.33 14.73 4.83
N LEU A 4 -5.49 13.84 5.35
CA LEU A 4 -4.14 13.61 4.81
C LEU A 4 -4.20 12.89 3.45
N ILE A 5 -5.12 11.94 3.25
CA ILE A 5 -5.30 11.29 1.95
C ILE A 5 -5.74 12.29 0.89
N HIS A 6 -6.68 13.18 1.22
CA HIS A 6 -7.10 14.24 0.28
C HIS A 6 -5.95 15.19 -0.06
N HIS A 7 -5.12 15.55 0.92
CA HIS A 7 -3.95 16.39 0.66
C HIS A 7 -2.87 15.66 -0.17
N ILE A 8 -2.66 14.37 0.09
CA ILE A 8 -1.72 13.54 -0.71
C ILE A 8 -2.23 13.37 -2.15
N ALA A 9 -3.55 13.34 -2.37
CA ALA A 9 -4.15 13.27 -3.69
C ALA A 9 -3.91 14.52 -4.56
N GLU A 10 -3.46 15.64 -3.98
CA GLU A 10 -3.02 16.82 -4.72
C GLU A 10 -1.67 16.59 -5.44
N TYR A 11 -0.98 15.50 -5.10
CA TYR A 11 0.27 15.05 -5.72
C TYR A 11 0.01 13.85 -6.63
N PRO A 12 0.90 13.55 -7.60
CA PRO A 12 0.78 12.38 -8.48
C PRO A 12 1.17 11.09 -7.75
N VAL A 13 0.44 10.77 -6.68
CA VAL A 13 0.61 9.57 -5.88
C VAL A 13 -0.36 8.51 -6.39
N PHE A 14 0.19 7.38 -6.82
CA PHE A 14 -0.62 6.26 -7.29
C PHE A 14 -0.65 5.11 -6.27
N MET A 15 0.30 5.07 -5.32
CA MET A 15 0.35 4.01 -4.30
C MET A 15 0.90 4.51 -2.97
N LEU A 16 0.26 4.07 -1.89
CA LEU A 16 0.70 4.26 -0.51
C LEU A 16 1.04 2.92 0.11
N LEU A 17 2.25 2.79 0.62
CA LEU A 17 2.72 1.65 1.40
C LEU A 17 2.68 1.98 2.89
N ALA A 18 1.96 1.19 3.69
CA ALA A 18 1.74 1.47 5.11
C ALA A 18 1.90 0.23 6.01
N ASP A 19 2.07 0.45 7.31
CA ASP A 19 2.12 -0.62 8.32
C ASP A 19 0.72 -1.15 8.70
N ALA A 20 0.66 -2.33 9.32
CA ALA A 20 -0.56 -3.07 9.66
C ALA A 20 -1.61 -2.30 10.48
N ALA A 21 -1.21 -1.26 11.20
CA ALA A 21 -2.12 -0.36 11.90
C ALA A 21 -3.09 0.37 10.95
N TYR A 22 -2.75 0.46 9.66
CA TYR A 22 -3.53 1.12 8.61
C TYR A 22 -4.42 0.18 7.81
N ASP A 23 -4.52 -1.09 8.21
CA ASP A 23 -5.45 -2.09 7.65
C ASP A 23 -6.90 -1.84 8.10
N ASP A 24 -7.41 -0.65 7.78
CA ASP A 24 -8.77 -0.21 8.09
C ASP A 24 -9.58 0.08 6.82
N HIS A 25 -10.83 -0.37 6.82
CA HIS A 25 -11.74 -0.23 5.70
C HIS A 25 -12.01 1.22 5.29
N LYS A 26 -12.06 2.16 6.24
CA LYS A 26 -12.32 3.58 5.92
C LYS A 26 -11.12 4.19 5.21
N LEU A 27 -9.91 3.77 5.59
CA LEU A 27 -8.71 4.24 4.94
C LEU A 27 -8.58 3.68 3.52
N PHE A 28 -8.84 2.39 3.32
CA PHE A 28 -8.94 1.81 1.99
C PHE A 28 -9.96 2.53 1.11
N SER A 29 -11.15 2.81 1.66
CA SER A 29 -12.19 3.53 0.93
C SER A 29 -11.76 4.95 0.57
N ALA A 30 -11.10 5.66 1.49
CA ALA A 30 -10.60 7.01 1.23
C ALA A 30 -9.51 7.03 0.15
N CYS A 31 -8.55 6.09 0.21
CA CYS A 31 -7.52 5.96 -0.83
C CYS A 31 -8.12 5.60 -2.18
N SER A 32 -9.10 4.67 -2.20
CA SER A 32 -9.80 4.31 -3.44
C SER A 32 -10.56 5.48 -4.06
N GLN A 33 -11.17 6.35 -3.25
CA GLN A 33 -11.84 7.57 -3.74
C GLN A 33 -10.84 8.59 -4.29
N ALA A 34 -9.63 8.60 -3.77
CA ALA A 34 -8.53 9.44 -4.23
C ALA A 34 -7.70 8.81 -5.36
N GLU A 35 -8.15 7.68 -5.92
CA GLU A 35 -7.41 6.92 -6.96
C GLU A 35 -6.00 6.46 -6.53
N ILE A 36 -5.78 6.35 -5.22
CA ILE A 36 -4.53 5.89 -4.60
C ILE A 36 -4.65 4.43 -4.20
N TYR A 37 -3.70 3.59 -4.63
CA TYR A 37 -3.64 2.20 -4.22
C TYR A 37 -3.00 2.06 -2.83
N LEU A 38 -3.79 1.73 -1.80
CA LEU A 38 -3.26 1.45 -0.47
C LEU A 38 -2.78 0.01 -0.38
N VAL A 39 -1.52 -0.18 0.01
CA VAL A 39 -0.91 -1.48 0.28
C VAL A 39 -0.40 -1.45 1.72
N THR A 40 -0.91 -2.35 2.54
CA THR A 40 -0.53 -2.40 3.96
C THR A 40 -0.29 -3.83 4.39
N GLN A 41 0.58 -4.03 5.38
CA GLN A 41 0.55 -5.29 6.13
C GLN A 41 -0.88 -5.53 6.62
N VAL A 42 -1.28 -6.80 6.71
CA VAL A 42 -2.61 -7.13 7.23
C VAL A 42 -2.50 -7.44 8.71
N ASN A 43 -3.35 -6.79 9.49
CA ASN A 43 -3.58 -7.17 10.86
C ASN A 43 -4.32 -8.51 10.90
N LYS A 44 -3.56 -9.60 11.09
CA LYS A 44 -4.08 -10.97 11.15
C LYS A 44 -4.69 -11.33 12.51
N ARG A 45 -4.75 -10.41 13.47
CA ARG A 45 -5.28 -10.68 14.81
C ARG A 45 -6.74 -11.10 14.64
N ASN A 46 -7.01 -12.39 14.83
CA ASN A 46 -8.29 -13.07 14.67
C ASN A 46 -8.76 -13.36 13.22
N ALA A 47 -7.90 -13.25 12.21
CA ALA A 47 -8.25 -13.57 10.82
C ALA A 47 -7.50 -14.81 10.33
N SER A 48 -8.23 -15.92 10.14
CA SER A 48 -7.68 -17.20 9.67
C SER A 48 -7.65 -17.33 8.14
N SER A 49 -8.42 -16.50 7.41
CA SER A 49 -8.46 -16.50 5.95
C SER A 49 -8.92 -15.13 5.42
N PRO A 50 -8.67 -14.78 4.15
CA PRO A 50 -9.18 -13.54 3.58
C PRO A 50 -10.72 -13.44 3.63
N ALA A 51 -11.45 -14.56 3.59
CA ALA A 51 -12.91 -14.56 3.66
C ALA A 51 -13.45 -14.08 5.02
N THR A 52 -12.62 -14.01 6.07
CA THR A 52 -13.06 -13.52 7.39
C THR A 52 -13.17 -11.99 7.45
N PHE A 53 -12.60 -11.25 6.49
CA PHE A 53 -12.74 -9.80 6.45
C PHE A 53 -14.07 -9.39 5.85
N ARG A 54 -14.80 -8.51 6.54
CA ARG A 54 -16.04 -7.90 6.02
C ARG A 54 -15.79 -6.90 4.88
N SER A 55 -14.58 -6.33 4.80
CA SER A 55 -14.23 -5.32 3.80
C SER A 55 -13.55 -5.99 2.61
N GLU A 56 -14.14 -5.86 1.42
CA GLU A 56 -13.57 -6.37 0.16
C GLU A 56 -12.17 -5.82 -0.11
N TYR A 57 -11.94 -4.54 0.17
CA TYR A 57 -10.62 -3.91 0.05
C TYR A 57 -9.56 -4.61 0.91
N ARG A 58 -9.90 -4.96 2.15
CA ARG A 58 -9.01 -5.71 3.04
C ARG A 58 -8.77 -7.14 2.54
N GLN A 59 -9.78 -7.77 1.93
CA GLN A 59 -9.60 -9.08 1.29
C GLN A 59 -8.63 -9.01 0.11
N GLN A 60 -8.77 -8.00 -0.74
CA GLN A 60 -7.90 -7.77 -1.90
C GLN A 60 -6.47 -7.47 -1.46
N ASN A 61 -6.28 -6.58 -0.49
CA ASN A 61 -4.98 -6.31 0.09
C ASN A 61 -4.36 -7.58 0.68
N TRP A 62 -5.11 -8.38 1.46
CA TRP A 62 -4.60 -9.67 1.95
C TRP A 62 -4.10 -10.57 0.83
N ARG A 63 -4.90 -10.77 -0.22
CA ARG A 63 -4.50 -11.62 -1.37
C ARG A 63 -3.21 -11.10 -2.00
N PHE A 64 -3.11 -9.79 -2.20
CA PHE A 64 -1.92 -9.14 -2.73
C PHE A 64 -0.70 -9.38 -1.83
N VAL A 65 -0.80 -9.08 -0.54
CA VAL A 65 0.35 -9.11 0.38
C VAL A 65 0.75 -10.50 0.86
N THR A 66 -0.06 -11.53 0.55
CA THR A 66 0.25 -12.93 0.88
C THR A 66 0.77 -13.74 -0.30
N GLN A 67 0.74 -13.18 -1.51
CA GLN A 67 1.13 -13.87 -2.75
C GLN A 67 2.05 -12.99 -3.61
N GLY A 68 2.74 -13.63 -4.56
CA GLY A 68 3.48 -12.94 -5.63
C GLY A 68 4.39 -11.80 -5.15
N LEU A 69 4.22 -10.63 -5.77
CA LEU A 69 4.99 -9.42 -5.51
C LEU A 69 4.63 -8.76 -4.17
N GLY A 70 3.34 -8.70 -3.80
CA GLY A 70 2.91 -8.07 -2.54
C GLY A 70 3.52 -8.74 -1.30
N LYS A 71 3.74 -10.06 -1.36
CA LYS A 71 4.50 -10.79 -0.31
C LYS A 71 5.95 -10.33 -0.20
N LYS A 72 6.58 -9.98 -1.32
CA LYS A 72 7.95 -9.44 -1.33
C LYS A 72 7.98 -7.99 -0.84
N PHE A 73 6.95 -7.19 -1.14
CA PHE A 73 6.87 -5.79 -0.70
C PHE A 73 6.81 -5.61 0.81
N LEU A 74 6.16 -6.54 1.52
CA LEU A 74 5.89 -6.40 2.96
C LEU A 74 6.52 -7.51 3.80
N SER A 75 7.43 -8.31 3.24
CA SER A 75 8.24 -9.22 4.03
C SER A 75 9.17 -8.42 4.94
N LYS A 76 9.19 -8.76 6.24
CA LYS A 76 10.10 -8.16 7.22
C LYS A 76 11.52 -8.11 6.66
N GLY A 77 12.09 -6.91 6.55
CA GLY A 77 13.48 -6.72 6.13
C GLY A 77 13.69 -6.23 4.70
N VAL A 78 12.64 -5.96 3.93
CA VAL A 78 12.81 -5.24 2.65
C VAL A 78 12.90 -3.76 2.95
N GLU A 79 14.11 -3.21 2.79
CA GLU A 79 14.32 -1.76 2.83
C GLU A 79 13.44 -1.10 1.77
N TRP A 80 12.79 0.01 2.11
CA TRP A 80 11.87 0.71 1.21
C TRP A 80 12.47 0.98 -0.18
N ASN A 81 13.76 1.26 -0.27
CA ASN A 81 14.49 1.43 -1.54
C ASN A 81 14.42 0.19 -2.45
N SER A 82 14.40 -1.00 -1.87
CA SER A 82 14.22 -2.26 -2.60
C SER A 82 12.79 -2.40 -3.15
N CYS A 83 11.78 -1.86 -2.46
CA CYS A 83 10.41 -1.81 -2.97
C CYS A 83 10.33 -0.93 -4.24
N PHE A 84 10.97 0.24 -4.23
CA PHE A 84 11.02 1.09 -5.42
C PHE A 84 11.63 0.37 -6.64
N LEU A 85 12.75 -0.33 -6.43
CA LEU A 85 13.41 -1.11 -7.49
C LEU A 85 12.53 -2.26 -8.02
N LEU A 86 11.73 -2.88 -7.15
CA LEU A 86 10.80 -3.95 -7.54
C LEU A 86 9.59 -3.43 -8.33
N LEU A 87 9.13 -2.20 -8.08
CA LEU A 87 7.98 -1.62 -8.78
C LEU A 87 8.34 -0.94 -10.10
N LYS A 88 9.56 -0.40 -10.22
CA LYS A 88 10.03 0.34 -11.40
C LYS A 88 9.73 -0.36 -12.74
N PRO A 89 9.95 -1.69 -12.91
CA PRO A 89 9.66 -2.38 -14.16
C PRO A 89 8.16 -2.49 -14.48
N PHE A 90 7.31 -2.59 -13.45
CA PHE A 90 5.85 -2.74 -13.61
C PHE A 90 5.16 -1.42 -13.92
N MET A 91 5.82 -0.29 -13.65
CA MET A 91 5.23 1.04 -13.79
C MET A 91 5.65 1.77 -15.06
N GLY A 92 6.46 1.14 -15.92
CA GLY A 92 6.94 1.77 -17.15
C GLY A 92 7.72 3.05 -16.91
N TRP A 93 8.29 3.21 -15.70
CA TRP A 93 8.97 4.42 -15.26
C TRP A 93 10.31 4.60 -15.98
N ASN A 94 10.27 5.33 -17.10
CA ASN A 94 11.45 5.86 -17.80
C ASN A 94 11.82 7.29 -17.33
N SER A 95 10.99 7.91 -16.48
CA SER A 95 11.17 9.22 -15.85
C SER A 95 11.40 9.06 -14.33
N PRO A 96 11.97 10.03 -13.59
CA PRO A 96 12.38 9.81 -12.20
C PRO A 96 11.15 9.92 -11.28
N GLY A 97 10.35 8.85 -11.22
CA GLY A 97 9.48 8.63 -10.07
C GLY A 97 10.34 8.62 -8.81
N TYR A 98 9.85 9.19 -7.72
CA TYR A 98 10.57 9.24 -6.46
C TYR A 98 9.70 8.64 -5.36
N MET A 99 10.36 7.94 -4.45
CA MET A 99 9.72 7.36 -3.27
C MET A 99 10.07 8.21 -2.07
N VAL A 100 9.05 8.77 -1.41
CA VAL A 100 9.22 9.47 -0.14
C VAL A 100 8.92 8.47 0.96
N SER A 101 9.96 8.01 1.65
CA SER A 101 9.80 7.13 2.82
C SER A 101 9.89 7.95 4.10
N THR A 102 8.95 7.70 5.00
CA THR A 102 9.06 8.00 6.43
C THR A 102 9.24 6.67 7.19
N ASP A 103 9.59 6.71 8.47
CA ASP A 103 9.88 5.52 9.28
C ASP A 103 8.75 4.45 9.28
N THR A 104 7.52 4.84 8.92
CA THR A 104 6.33 3.97 8.94
C THR A 104 5.50 3.98 7.66
N THR A 105 5.84 4.79 6.64
CA THR A 105 5.02 4.96 5.43
C THR A 105 5.89 5.31 4.23
N GLY A 106 5.73 4.56 3.13
CA GLY A 106 6.33 4.85 1.83
C GLY A 106 5.29 5.43 0.87
N ILE A 107 5.56 6.60 0.32
CA ILE A 107 4.74 7.26 -0.71
C ILE A 107 5.46 7.08 -2.04
N LEU A 108 4.80 6.51 -3.04
CA LEU A 108 5.34 6.40 -4.39
C LEU A 108 4.69 7.44 -5.29
N CYS A 109 5.52 8.33 -5.85
CA CYS A 109 5.11 9.39 -6.76
C CYS A 109 5.58 9.06 -8.18
N GLY A 110 4.71 9.26 -9.18
CA GLY A 110 4.97 9.06 -10.60
C GLY A 110 4.99 10.35 -11.40
#